data_AF-A0A966PC13-F1
#
_entry.id   AF-A0A966PC13-F1
#
_cell.length_a   1.000
_cell.length_b   1.000
_cell.length_c   1.000
_cell.angle_alpha   90.00
_cell.angle_beta   90.00
_cell.angle_gamma   90.00
#
_symmetry.space_group_name_H-M   'P 1'
#
loop_
_entity.id
_entity.type
_entity.pdbx_description
1 polymer ?
#
loop_
_entity_poly.entity_id
_entity_poly.type
_entity_poly.pdbx_seq_one_letter_code
_entity_poly.pdbx_strand_id
1 'polypeptide(L)'
;MSELSIVIINLVALAIAYLYIYPKYAGNDVKRLAWLDIAVGGLLLLVLAPFNWDSPNDYTFFVFDTNWWSFAILSYALLELPLFFLYVKARGLGAEYRDFLKSSGGFTEMASEKSVKKQLSDTKWDGLRTKGALQFLVIGTNTTVVLGTTFLFLVGDNDWTALLLLYIVALIIFWFLLRTAVRLIPDAPDSALDERMIQERNIVYRRAYQYLMGISGALAGALFGYAVGSDLANSGDGFNYEIKLTWPQINAIFWAVFGYAYMLPSLIMAWRESKRLERQS
;
A
#
# COMPACT_ATOMS: atom_id res chain seq x y z
N MET A 1 15.13 -22.91 9.30
CA MET A 1 14.59 -24.30 9.29
C MET A 1 14.71 -24.87 7.88
N SER A 2 14.47 -26.16 7.64
CA SER A 2 14.42 -26.66 6.25
C SER A 2 13.12 -26.22 5.56
N GLU A 3 13.17 -26.01 4.25
CA GLU A 3 12.01 -25.69 3.39
C GLU A 3 10.84 -26.66 3.61
N LEU A 4 11.15 -27.95 3.69
CA LEU A 4 10.19 -29.02 3.91
C LEU A 4 9.44 -28.83 5.24
N SER A 5 10.10 -28.37 6.30
CA SER A 5 9.43 -28.09 7.57
C SER A 5 8.44 -26.93 7.47
N ILE A 6 8.78 -25.86 6.73
CA ILE A 6 7.86 -24.74 6.49
C ILE A 6 6.63 -25.21 5.72
N VAL A 7 6.82 -26.00 4.67
CA VAL A 7 5.72 -26.57 3.87
C VAL A 7 4.82 -27.48 4.72
N ILE A 8 5.39 -28.32 5.58
CA ILE A 8 4.61 -29.19 6.49
C ILE A 8 3.79 -28.35 7.47
N ILE A 9 4.38 -27.32 8.06
CA ILE A 9 3.69 -26.43 9.00
C ILE A 9 2.55 -25.70 8.30
N ASN A 10 2.77 -25.20 7.08
CA ASN A 10 1.73 -24.60 6.25
C ASN A 10 0.59 -25.58 5.96
N LEU A 11 0.91 -26.84 5.64
CA LEU A 11 -0.08 -27.88 5.37
C LEU A 11 -0.92 -28.19 6.62
N VAL A 12 -0.29 -28.33 7.79
CA VAL A 12 -1.00 -28.55 9.07
C VAL A 12 -1.91 -27.37 9.40
N ALA A 13 -1.42 -26.14 9.22
CA ALA A 13 -2.21 -24.93 9.46
C ALA A 13 -3.43 -24.87 8.53
N LEU A 14 -3.24 -25.13 7.23
CA LEU A 14 -4.33 -25.20 6.25
C LEU A 14 -5.32 -26.31 6.55
N ALA A 15 -4.85 -27.49 6.99
CA ALA A 15 -5.72 -28.58 7.39
C ALA A 15 -6.61 -28.19 8.57
N ILE A 16 -6.04 -27.57 9.61
CA ILE A 16 -6.80 -27.06 10.76
C ILE A 16 -7.79 -25.97 10.31
N ALA A 17 -7.35 -25.07 9.43
CA ALA A 17 -8.15 -23.97 8.92
C ALA A 17 -9.38 -24.47 8.16
N TYR A 18 -9.19 -25.29 7.13
CA TYR A 18 -10.26 -25.75 6.24
C TYR A 18 -11.14 -26.84 6.85
N LEU A 19 -10.62 -27.70 7.75
CA LEU A 19 -11.40 -28.77 8.37
C LEU A 19 -12.13 -28.33 9.64
N TYR A 20 -11.62 -27.36 10.39
CA TYR A 20 -12.18 -26.97 11.68
C TYR A 20 -12.53 -25.49 11.78
N ILE A 21 -11.60 -24.58 11.52
CA ILE A 21 -11.80 -23.14 11.79
C ILE A 21 -12.85 -22.56 10.83
N TYR A 22 -12.65 -22.68 9.52
CA TYR A 22 -13.56 -22.08 8.53
C TYR A 22 -14.96 -22.67 8.59
N PRO A 23 -15.16 -24.00 8.70
CA PRO A 23 -16.48 -24.56 8.85
C PRO A 23 -17.24 -24.05 10.08
N LYS A 24 -16.53 -23.88 11.20
CA LYS A 24 -17.12 -23.53 12.49
C LYS A 24 -17.38 -22.03 12.65
N TYR A 25 -16.48 -21.19 12.14
CA TYR A 25 -16.50 -19.74 12.41
C TYR A 25 -16.89 -18.88 11.19
N ALA A 26 -16.53 -19.30 9.97
CA ALA A 26 -16.88 -18.54 8.76
C ALA A 26 -18.30 -18.86 8.28
N GLY A 27 -18.72 -20.12 8.37
CA GLY A 27 -20.04 -20.55 7.87
C GLY A 27 -20.18 -20.29 6.38
N ASN A 28 -21.19 -19.49 6.00
CA ASN A 28 -21.45 -19.04 4.63
C ASN A 28 -21.10 -17.56 4.40
N ASP A 29 -20.46 -16.88 5.35
CA ASP A 29 -20.11 -15.47 5.21
C ASP A 29 -18.72 -15.31 4.58
N VAL A 30 -18.69 -14.86 3.33
CA VAL A 30 -17.47 -14.61 2.54
C VAL A 30 -16.53 -13.63 3.22
N LYS A 31 -17.05 -12.58 3.88
CA LYS A 31 -16.21 -11.56 4.52
C LYS A 31 -15.49 -12.13 5.73
N ARG A 32 -16.18 -12.96 6.52
CA ARG A 32 -15.58 -13.65 7.66
C ARG A 32 -14.55 -14.68 7.21
N LEU A 33 -14.81 -15.38 6.11
CA LEU A 33 -13.85 -16.33 5.54
C LEU A 33 -12.55 -15.61 5.14
N ALA A 34 -12.64 -14.51 4.39
CA ALA A 34 -11.47 -13.73 3.97
C ALA A 34 -10.69 -13.17 5.18
N TRP A 35 -11.38 -12.70 6.22
CA TRP A 35 -10.72 -12.19 7.42
C TRP A 35 -10.03 -13.29 8.23
N LEU A 36 -10.67 -14.45 8.34
CA LEU A 36 -10.10 -15.63 9.00
C LEU A 36 -8.89 -16.16 8.25
N ASP A 37 -8.90 -16.12 6.92
CA ASP A 37 -7.75 -16.53 6.13
C ASP A 37 -6.54 -15.60 6.35
N ILE A 38 -6.73 -14.29 6.28
CA ILE A 38 -5.68 -13.31 6.63
C ILE A 38 -5.16 -13.52 8.06
N ALA A 39 -6.06 -13.78 9.01
CA ALA A 39 -5.68 -14.01 10.41
C ALA A 39 -4.88 -15.32 10.58
N VAL A 40 -5.28 -16.41 9.92
CA VAL A 40 -4.57 -17.69 9.97
C VAL A 40 -3.19 -17.57 9.30
N GLY A 41 -3.11 -17.00 8.11
CA GLY A 41 -1.83 -16.76 7.42
C GLY A 41 -0.90 -15.84 8.21
N GLY A 42 -1.44 -14.76 8.79
CA GLY A 42 -0.66 -13.85 9.65
C GLY A 42 -0.14 -14.52 10.93
N LEU A 43 -1.00 -15.31 11.61
CA LEU A 43 -0.60 -16.05 12.81
C LEU A 43 0.46 -17.11 12.48
N LEU A 44 0.31 -17.78 11.34
CA LEU A 44 1.29 -18.75 10.84
C LEU A 44 2.66 -18.12 10.62
N LEU A 45 2.72 -16.93 10.01
CA LEU A 45 3.97 -16.18 9.87
C LEU A 45 4.56 -15.78 11.22
N LEU A 46 3.74 -15.36 12.19
CA LEU A 46 4.21 -15.06 13.54
C LEU A 46 4.76 -16.30 14.25
N VAL A 47 4.18 -17.48 14.02
CA VAL A 47 4.69 -18.75 14.56
C VAL A 47 6.02 -19.12 13.91
N LEU A 48 6.17 -18.90 12.59
CA LEU A 48 7.40 -19.21 11.86
C LEU A 48 8.53 -18.21 12.12
N ALA A 49 8.21 -16.97 12.47
CA ALA A 49 9.17 -15.87 12.60
C ALA A 49 10.30 -16.16 13.62
N PRO A 50 10.05 -16.57 14.87
CA PRO A 50 11.12 -16.82 15.85
C PRO A 50 12.10 -17.92 15.43
N PHE A 51 11.66 -18.88 14.61
CA PHE A 51 12.48 -20.02 14.21
C PHE A 51 13.30 -19.77 12.94
N ASN A 52 12.97 -18.71 12.19
CA ASN A 52 13.58 -18.42 10.90
C ASN A 52 14.15 -17.00 10.78
N TRP A 53 14.08 -16.21 11.86
CA TRP A 53 14.50 -14.81 11.87
C TRP A 53 15.95 -14.60 11.42
N ASP A 54 16.87 -15.44 11.91
CA ASP A 54 18.29 -15.40 11.56
C ASP A 54 18.68 -16.39 10.45
N SER A 55 17.69 -16.94 9.73
CA SER A 55 18.00 -17.87 8.63
C SER A 55 18.55 -17.13 7.42
N PRO A 56 19.51 -17.72 6.68
CA PRO A 56 20.00 -17.16 5.42
C PRO A 56 18.87 -17.04 4.36
N ASN A 57 19.10 -16.21 3.34
CA ASN A 57 18.16 -15.99 2.23
C ASN A 57 18.36 -17.01 1.09
N ASP A 58 18.45 -18.29 1.42
CA ASP A 58 18.77 -19.39 0.51
C ASP A 58 17.60 -20.38 0.31
N TYR A 59 16.35 -19.92 0.50
CA TYR A 59 15.17 -20.76 0.31
C TYR A 59 14.76 -20.78 -1.17
N THR A 60 14.91 -21.90 -1.86
CA THR A 60 14.63 -22.04 -3.29
C THR A 60 13.16 -22.34 -3.54
N PHE A 61 12.46 -21.40 -4.19
CA PHE A 61 11.09 -21.58 -4.67
C PHE A 61 11.08 -21.93 -6.16
N PHE A 62 11.02 -23.24 -6.48
CA PHE A 62 11.08 -23.86 -7.82
C PHE A 62 12.32 -23.54 -8.67
N VAL A 63 12.61 -22.27 -8.94
CA VAL A 63 13.65 -21.80 -9.87
C VAL A 63 14.44 -20.59 -9.34
N PHE A 64 14.00 -19.94 -8.26
CA PHE A 64 14.66 -18.76 -7.70
C PHE A 64 14.75 -18.81 -6.18
N ASP A 65 15.77 -18.17 -5.64
CA ASP A 65 16.01 -18.10 -4.20
C ASP A 65 15.25 -16.93 -3.57
N THR A 66 14.78 -17.16 -2.34
CA THR A 66 13.91 -16.25 -1.60
C THR A 66 14.30 -16.21 -0.13
N ASN A 67 13.81 -15.19 0.57
CA ASN A 67 13.85 -15.15 2.02
C ASN A 67 12.76 -16.05 2.63
N TRP A 68 12.94 -16.45 3.89
CA TRP A 68 12.07 -17.42 4.57
C TRP A 68 10.59 -17.00 4.58
N TRP A 69 10.30 -15.70 4.72
CA TRP A 69 8.93 -15.21 4.82
C TRP A 69 8.24 -15.17 3.45
N SER A 70 8.95 -14.82 2.37
CA SER A 70 8.40 -14.92 1.01
C SER A 70 8.16 -16.36 0.63
N PHE A 71 9.11 -17.26 0.96
CA PHE A 71 8.94 -18.69 0.76
C PHE A 71 7.69 -19.21 1.49
N ALA A 72 7.50 -18.83 2.76
CA ALA A 72 6.34 -19.22 3.56
C ALA A 72 5.02 -18.73 2.96
N ILE A 73 4.94 -17.47 2.50
CA ILE A 73 3.73 -16.92 1.87
C ILE A 73 3.45 -17.61 0.54
N LEU A 74 4.45 -17.76 -0.32
CA LEU A 74 4.28 -18.35 -1.65
C LEU A 74 3.88 -19.83 -1.57
N SER A 75 4.53 -20.59 -0.69
CA SER A 75 4.17 -21.99 -0.46
C SER A 75 2.80 -22.14 0.20
N TYR A 76 2.44 -21.27 1.16
CA TYR A 76 1.10 -21.24 1.75
C TYR A 76 0.04 -20.99 0.69
N ALA A 77 0.20 -19.93 -0.13
CA ALA A 77 -0.75 -19.59 -1.19
C ALA A 77 -0.88 -20.71 -2.23
N LEU A 78 0.23 -21.34 -2.64
CA LEU A 78 0.22 -22.44 -3.60
C LEU A 78 -0.55 -23.67 -3.08
N LEU A 79 -0.40 -23.99 -1.80
CA LEU A 79 -1.16 -25.07 -1.16
C LEU A 79 -2.62 -24.69 -0.91
N GLU A 80 -2.89 -23.41 -0.62
CA GLU A 80 -4.21 -22.93 -0.29
C GLU A 80 -5.14 -22.87 -1.49
N LEU A 81 -4.70 -22.31 -2.63
CA LEU A 81 -5.53 -22.10 -3.81
C LEU A 81 -6.38 -23.32 -4.25
N PRO A 82 -5.85 -24.56 -4.32
CA PRO A 82 -6.69 -25.71 -4.64
C PRO A 82 -7.71 -26.04 -3.54
N LEU A 83 -7.34 -25.92 -2.26
CA LEU A 83 -8.24 -26.15 -1.13
C LEU A 83 -9.36 -25.10 -1.09
N PHE A 84 -9.01 -23.84 -1.31
CA PHE A 84 -9.93 -22.72 -1.42
C PHE A 84 -10.97 -22.97 -2.52
N PHE A 85 -10.52 -23.34 -3.72
CA PHE A 85 -11.39 -23.61 -4.85
C PHE A 85 -12.38 -24.76 -4.55
N LEU A 86 -11.89 -25.85 -3.95
CA LEU A 86 -12.73 -26.98 -3.56
C LEU A 86 -13.74 -26.58 -2.48
N TYR A 87 -13.33 -25.79 -1.49
CA TYR A 87 -14.18 -25.34 -0.40
C TYR A 87 -15.31 -24.40 -0.87
N VAL A 88 -14.97 -23.41 -1.71
CA VAL A 88 -15.95 -22.48 -2.30
C VAL A 88 -16.95 -23.23 -3.17
N LYS A 89 -16.47 -24.18 -3.98
CA LYS A 89 -17.33 -25.03 -4.82
C LYS A 89 -18.25 -25.90 -3.98
N ALA A 90 -17.75 -26.52 -2.90
CA ALA A 90 -18.53 -27.38 -2.02
C ALA A 90 -19.65 -26.63 -1.28
N ARG A 91 -19.45 -25.35 -0.97
CA ARG A 91 -20.43 -24.51 -0.25
C ARG A 91 -21.29 -23.62 -1.14
N GLY A 92 -21.10 -23.66 -2.46
CA GLY A 92 -21.86 -22.81 -3.39
C GLY A 92 -21.53 -21.31 -3.27
N LEU A 93 -20.46 -20.93 -2.58
CA LEU A 93 -20.09 -19.54 -2.29
C LEU A 93 -19.51 -18.80 -3.50
N GLY A 94 -19.40 -19.44 -4.67
CA GLY A 94 -18.71 -18.88 -5.83
C GLY A 94 -19.38 -17.64 -6.44
N ALA A 95 -20.69 -17.48 -6.31
CA ALA A 95 -21.37 -16.24 -6.73
C ALA A 95 -21.05 -15.09 -5.76
N GLU A 96 -21.22 -15.33 -4.45
CA GLU A 96 -20.94 -14.34 -3.41
C GLU A 96 -19.46 -13.95 -3.35
N TYR A 97 -18.53 -14.87 -3.62
CA TYR A 97 -17.10 -14.54 -3.72
C TYR A 97 -16.77 -13.68 -4.92
N ARG A 98 -17.41 -13.92 -6.07
CA ARG A 98 -17.25 -13.08 -7.27
C ARG A 98 -17.83 -11.69 -7.05
N ASP A 99 -18.98 -11.60 -6.38
CA ASP A 99 -19.59 -10.32 -6.04
C ASP A 99 -18.78 -9.58 -4.96
N PHE A 100 -18.23 -10.31 -3.98
CA PHE A 100 -17.28 -9.76 -3.02
C PHE A 100 -16.04 -9.23 -3.73
N LEU A 101 -15.42 -9.99 -4.63
CA LEU A 101 -14.24 -9.58 -5.40
C LEU A 101 -14.52 -8.36 -6.29
N LYS A 102 -15.71 -8.29 -6.91
CA LYS A 102 -16.18 -7.12 -7.66
C LYS A 102 -16.45 -5.91 -6.77
N SER A 103 -17.04 -6.13 -5.59
CA SER A 103 -17.33 -5.06 -4.62
C SER A 103 -16.12 -4.61 -3.81
N SER A 104 -15.10 -5.46 -3.73
CA SER A 104 -13.86 -5.20 -3.00
C SER A 104 -12.89 -4.35 -3.81
N GLY A 105 -13.27 -3.89 -5.01
CA GLY A 105 -12.81 -2.68 -5.66
C GLY A 105 -11.42 -2.24 -5.25
N GLY A 106 -10.45 -3.10 -5.51
CA GLY A 106 -9.20 -3.13 -4.77
C GLY A 106 -8.32 -1.96 -5.18
N PHE A 107 -7.81 -1.21 -4.20
CA PHE A 107 -6.67 -0.26 -4.28
C PHE A 107 -6.66 0.80 -5.41
N THR A 108 -7.62 0.76 -6.35
CA THR A 108 -7.63 1.45 -7.65
C THR A 108 -9.03 1.87 -8.05
N GLU A 109 -10.10 1.35 -7.45
CA GLU A 109 -11.45 1.86 -7.69
C GLU A 109 -11.66 3.21 -6.99
N MET A 110 -12.16 4.16 -7.77
CA MET A 110 -12.81 5.37 -7.28
C MET A 110 -13.83 5.01 -6.19
N ALA A 111 -13.95 5.86 -5.18
CA ALA A 111 -14.81 5.61 -4.03
C ALA A 111 -16.25 5.36 -4.48
N SER A 112 -16.88 4.26 -4.04
CA SER A 112 -18.28 4.00 -4.39
C SER A 112 -19.19 5.18 -4.02
N GLU A 113 -20.19 5.49 -4.85
CA GLU A 113 -21.14 6.59 -4.60
C GLU A 113 -21.74 6.53 -3.19
N LYS A 114 -22.08 5.33 -2.72
CA LYS A 114 -22.60 5.08 -1.37
C LYS A 114 -21.59 5.46 -0.28
N SER A 115 -20.31 5.13 -0.47
CA SER A 115 -19.26 5.50 0.49
C SER A 115 -19.03 7.01 0.55
N VAL A 116 -19.07 7.69 -0.60
CA VAL A 116 -18.93 9.15 -0.67
C VAL A 116 -20.11 9.83 0.01
N LYS A 117 -21.35 9.48 -0.35
CA LYS A 117 -22.56 10.03 0.28
C LYS A 117 -22.55 9.82 1.79
N LYS A 118 -22.18 8.62 2.25
CA LYS A 118 -22.03 8.33 3.69
C LYS A 118 -21.01 9.26 4.33
N GLN A 119 -19.82 9.42 3.74
CA GLN A 119 -18.79 10.29 4.31
C GLN A 119 -19.13 11.78 4.27
N LEU A 120 -19.87 12.23 3.26
CA LEU A 120 -20.37 13.61 3.20
C LEU A 120 -21.33 13.92 4.35
N SER A 121 -22.14 12.94 4.76
CA SER A 121 -23.05 13.05 5.90
C SER A 121 -22.43 12.70 7.26
N ASP A 122 -21.22 12.14 7.29
CA ASP A 122 -20.60 11.65 8.53
C ASP A 122 -19.87 12.78 9.28
N THR A 123 -20.32 13.05 10.51
CA THR A 123 -19.75 14.05 11.42
C THR A 123 -18.71 13.49 12.37
N LYS A 124 -18.53 12.16 12.44
CA LYS A 124 -17.59 11.50 13.36
C LYS A 124 -16.16 12.04 13.22
N TRP A 125 -15.78 12.43 12.02
CA TRP A 125 -14.42 12.86 11.66
C TRP A 125 -14.26 14.38 11.55
N ASP A 126 -15.19 15.17 12.06
CA ASP A 126 -15.09 16.65 11.98
C ASP A 126 -13.85 17.21 12.68
N GLY A 127 -13.31 16.53 13.68
CA GLY A 127 -12.03 16.91 14.31
C GLY A 127 -10.85 16.95 13.33
N LEU A 128 -10.81 16.06 12.34
CA LEU A 128 -9.78 16.04 11.28
C LEU A 128 -9.96 17.16 10.24
N ARG A 129 -11.10 17.84 10.25
CA ARG A 129 -11.48 18.86 9.26
C ARG A 129 -11.25 20.28 9.77
N THR A 130 -10.65 20.42 10.94
CA THR A 130 -10.23 21.71 11.49
C THR A 130 -9.00 22.24 10.75
N LYS A 131 -8.80 23.57 10.76
CA LYS A 131 -7.63 24.22 10.13
C LYS A 131 -6.31 23.57 10.57
N GLY A 132 -6.12 23.41 11.88
CA GLY A 132 -4.91 22.83 12.47
C GLY A 132 -4.71 21.37 12.06
N ALA A 133 -5.76 20.55 12.09
CA ALA A 133 -5.67 19.14 11.70
C ALA A 133 -5.34 18.98 10.20
N LEU A 134 -5.95 19.77 9.32
CA LEU A 134 -5.66 19.75 7.88
C LEU A 134 -4.22 20.17 7.59
N GLN A 135 -3.73 21.22 8.25
CA GLN A 135 -2.33 21.63 8.13
C GLN A 135 -1.37 20.56 8.66
N PHE A 136 -1.68 19.95 9.80
CA PHE A 136 -0.91 18.84 10.36
C PHE A 136 -0.86 17.64 9.40
N LEU A 137 -1.99 17.25 8.79
CA LEU A 137 -2.01 16.15 7.83
C LEU A 137 -1.17 16.46 6.60
N VAL A 138 -1.26 17.68 6.05
CA VAL A 138 -0.48 18.07 4.88
C VAL A 138 1.02 18.12 5.19
N ILE A 139 1.40 18.81 6.28
CA ILE A 139 2.81 18.96 6.67
C ILE A 139 3.37 17.60 7.11
N GLY A 140 2.64 16.88 7.96
CA GLY A 140 3.01 15.56 8.46
C GLY A 140 3.28 14.57 7.34
N THR A 141 2.38 14.48 6.35
CA THR A 141 2.57 13.60 5.19
C THR A 141 3.82 13.96 4.39
N ASN A 142 4.03 15.24 4.07
CA ASN A 142 5.22 15.66 3.33
C ASN A 142 6.51 15.38 4.13
N THR A 143 6.50 15.67 5.42
CA THR A 143 7.63 15.38 6.32
C THR A 143 7.89 13.88 6.39
N THR A 144 6.87 13.04 6.52
CA THR A 144 7.03 11.57 6.55
C THR A 144 7.63 11.07 5.24
N VAL A 145 7.13 11.52 4.08
CA VAL A 145 7.67 11.08 2.79
C VAL A 145 9.13 11.52 2.64
N VAL A 146 9.45 12.79 2.92
CA VAL A 146 10.82 13.30 2.77
C VAL A 146 11.77 12.63 3.76
N LEU A 147 11.43 12.57 5.04
CA LEU A 147 12.28 11.95 6.07
C LEU A 147 12.42 10.44 5.85
N GLY A 148 11.33 9.73 5.57
CA GLY A 148 11.37 8.29 5.32
C GLY A 148 12.17 7.94 4.08
N THR A 149 11.99 8.69 2.99
CA THR A 149 12.78 8.52 1.76
C THR A 149 14.25 8.78 2.02
N THR A 150 14.59 9.90 2.67
CA THR A 150 15.98 10.28 2.98
C THR A 150 16.63 9.25 3.89
N PHE A 151 15.93 8.82 4.94
CA PHE A 151 16.41 7.82 5.87
C PHE A 151 16.74 6.51 5.17
N LEU A 152 15.83 5.97 4.36
CA LEU A 152 16.05 4.72 3.63
C LEU A 152 17.19 4.83 2.61
N PHE A 153 17.37 6.02 2.01
CA PHE A 153 18.49 6.27 1.13
C PHE A 153 19.84 6.25 1.84
N LEU A 154 19.90 6.83 3.04
CA LEU A 154 21.12 6.93 3.85
C LEU A 154 21.48 5.63 4.56
N VAL A 155 20.49 4.86 5.02
CA VAL A 155 20.71 3.61 5.74
C VAL A 155 21.31 2.53 4.84
N GLY A 156 20.94 2.50 3.56
CA GLY A 156 21.43 1.47 2.63
C GLY A 156 21.04 0.07 3.08
N ASP A 157 21.90 -0.93 2.82
CA ASP A 157 21.65 -2.33 3.18
C ASP A 157 22.15 -2.63 4.61
N ASN A 158 21.29 -2.39 5.61
CA ASN A 158 21.59 -2.52 7.04
C ASN A 158 20.34 -3.03 7.79
N ASP A 159 20.51 -3.59 8.99
CA ASP A 159 19.43 -4.10 9.87
C ASP A 159 18.32 -3.08 10.15
N TRP A 160 18.67 -1.78 10.19
CA TRP A 160 17.72 -0.67 10.34
C TRP A 160 16.72 -0.55 9.19
N THR A 161 16.96 -1.25 8.08
CA THR A 161 16.02 -1.42 6.95
C THR A 161 14.66 -1.95 7.40
N ALA A 162 14.58 -2.71 8.49
CA ALA A 162 13.31 -3.18 9.04
C ALA A 162 12.31 -2.03 9.33
N LEU A 163 12.80 -0.80 9.59
CA LEU A 163 11.96 0.39 9.78
C LEU A 163 11.21 0.81 8.50
N LEU A 164 11.55 0.27 7.33
CA LEU A 164 10.76 0.41 6.10
C LEU A 164 9.30 0.04 6.33
N LEU A 165 9.02 -1.00 7.11
CA LEU A 165 7.63 -1.40 7.39
C LEU A 165 6.88 -0.32 8.17
N LEU A 166 7.53 0.30 9.15
CA LEU A 166 6.94 1.43 9.89
C LEU A 166 6.72 2.64 8.99
N TYR A 167 7.64 2.90 8.05
CA TYR A 167 7.46 3.95 7.06
C TYR A 167 6.24 3.69 6.16
N ILE A 168 6.09 2.47 5.63
CA ILE A 168 4.93 2.09 4.80
C ILE A 168 3.63 2.21 5.59
N VAL A 169 3.60 1.71 6.83
CA VAL A 169 2.43 1.83 7.71
C VAL A 169 2.08 3.30 7.96
N ALA A 170 3.08 4.15 8.22
CA ALA A 170 2.86 5.58 8.39
C ALA A 170 2.26 6.23 7.12
N LEU A 171 2.76 5.88 5.94
CA LEU A 171 2.19 6.36 4.67
C LEU A 171 0.73 5.92 4.48
N ILE A 172 0.42 4.66 4.79
CA ILE A 172 -0.96 4.14 4.70
C ILE A 172 -1.88 4.87 5.69
N ILE A 173 -1.42 5.14 6.91
CA ILE A 173 -2.18 5.90 7.91
C ILE A 173 -2.44 7.33 7.39
N PHE A 174 -1.41 8.04 6.92
CA PHE A 174 -1.59 9.39 6.39
C PHE A 174 -2.50 9.42 5.17
N TRP A 175 -2.34 8.48 4.25
CA TRP A 175 -3.22 8.31 3.08
C TRP A 175 -4.67 8.13 3.51
N PHE A 176 -4.94 7.24 4.47
CA PHE A 176 -6.30 6.99 4.97
C PHE A 176 -6.89 8.23 5.67
N LEU A 177 -6.12 8.88 6.55
CA LEU A 177 -6.55 10.07 7.28
C LEU A 177 -6.81 11.25 6.35
N LEU A 178 -5.95 11.47 5.36
CA LEU A 178 -6.13 12.51 4.34
C LEU A 178 -7.42 12.29 3.56
N ARG A 179 -7.65 11.07 3.05
CA ARG A 179 -8.87 10.72 2.31
C ARG A 179 -10.12 10.95 3.14
N THR A 180 -10.07 10.59 4.42
CA THR A 180 -11.17 10.80 5.37
C THR A 180 -11.39 12.29 5.67
N ALA A 181 -10.33 13.07 5.82
CA ALA A 181 -10.40 14.51 6.05
C ALA A 181 -11.06 15.26 4.87
N VAL A 182 -10.76 14.85 3.63
CA VAL A 182 -11.33 15.44 2.41
C VAL A 182 -12.62 14.76 1.92
N ARG A 183 -13.22 13.90 2.74
CA ARG A 183 -14.49 13.21 2.46
C ARG A 183 -14.51 12.38 1.18
N LEU A 184 -13.35 11.85 0.77
CA LEU A 184 -13.12 11.16 -0.51
C LEU A 184 -13.57 11.94 -1.76
N ILE A 185 -13.72 13.27 -1.68
CA ILE A 185 -14.13 14.09 -2.83
C ILE A 185 -13.18 13.93 -4.04
N PRO A 186 -11.85 13.84 -3.86
CA PRO A 186 -10.94 13.54 -4.96
C PRO A 186 -11.32 12.26 -5.70
N ASP A 187 -11.68 11.19 -4.98
CA ASP A 187 -11.90 9.88 -5.58
C ASP A 187 -13.37 9.59 -5.88
N ALA A 188 -14.26 10.57 -5.72
CA ALA A 188 -15.70 10.38 -5.83
C ALA A 188 -16.17 10.42 -7.29
N PRO A 189 -17.14 9.57 -7.70
CA PRO A 189 -17.77 9.63 -9.01
C PRO A 189 -18.65 10.86 -9.15
N ASP A 190 -18.84 11.32 -10.39
CA ASP A 190 -19.60 12.55 -10.69
C ASP A 190 -21.04 12.49 -10.17
N SER A 191 -21.68 11.31 -10.17
CA SER A 191 -23.04 11.11 -9.65
C SER A 191 -23.19 11.38 -8.14
N ALA A 192 -22.08 11.32 -7.39
CA ALA A 192 -22.06 11.50 -5.95
C ALA A 192 -21.83 12.96 -5.52
N LEU A 193 -21.46 13.83 -6.46
CA LEU A 193 -20.98 15.18 -6.19
C LEU A 193 -21.92 16.23 -6.78
N ASP A 194 -21.97 17.41 -6.15
CA ASP A 194 -22.60 18.58 -6.75
C ASP A 194 -21.68 19.24 -7.80
N GLU A 195 -22.23 20.12 -8.63
CA GLU A 195 -21.46 20.78 -9.71
C GLU A 195 -20.24 21.55 -9.19
N ARG A 196 -20.37 22.17 -8.01
CA ARG A 196 -19.29 22.96 -7.39
C ARG A 196 -18.15 22.05 -6.94
N MET A 197 -18.45 20.93 -6.31
CA MET A 197 -17.49 19.92 -5.86
C MET A 197 -16.77 19.26 -7.04
N ILE A 198 -17.48 19.01 -8.15
CA ILE A 198 -16.86 18.52 -9.39
C ILE A 198 -15.83 19.52 -9.92
N GLN A 199 -16.18 20.81 -9.99
CA GLN A 199 -15.24 21.86 -10.40
C GLN A 199 -14.03 21.93 -9.47
N GLU A 200 -14.25 21.88 -8.15
CA GLU A 200 -13.18 21.89 -7.16
C GLU A 200 -12.23 20.70 -7.32
N ARG A 201 -12.79 19.50 -7.47
CA ARG A 201 -12.06 18.25 -7.71
C ARG A 201 -11.21 18.34 -8.97
N ASN A 202 -11.78 18.83 -10.08
CA ASN A 202 -11.05 18.95 -11.35
C ASN A 202 -9.87 19.94 -11.26
N ILE A 203 -10.03 21.05 -10.53
CA ILE A 203 -8.92 21.99 -10.25
C ILE A 203 -7.82 21.30 -9.42
N VAL A 204 -8.22 20.52 -8.40
CA VAL A 204 -7.30 19.75 -7.56
C VAL A 204 -6.51 18.75 -8.42
N TYR A 205 -7.17 17.98 -9.29
CA TYR A 205 -6.50 17.02 -10.17
C TYR A 205 -5.53 17.66 -11.14
N ARG A 206 -5.93 18.76 -11.79
CA ARG A 206 -5.02 19.49 -12.69
C ARG A 206 -3.77 19.93 -11.96
N ARG A 207 -3.92 20.44 -10.74
CA ARG A 207 -2.78 20.88 -9.92
C ARG A 207 -1.94 19.69 -9.43
N ALA A 208 -2.59 18.57 -9.11
CA ALA A 208 -1.92 17.34 -8.73
C ALA A 208 -1.01 16.85 -9.87
N TYR A 209 -1.54 16.78 -11.08
CA TYR A 209 -0.78 16.38 -12.26
C TYR A 209 0.42 17.31 -12.53
N GLN A 210 0.26 18.62 -12.37
CA GLN A 210 1.36 19.57 -12.51
C GLN A 210 2.50 19.34 -11.51
N TYR A 211 2.17 19.10 -10.24
CA TYR A 211 3.19 18.80 -9.23
C TYR A 211 3.86 17.45 -9.45
N LEU A 212 3.08 16.42 -9.81
CA LEU A 212 3.63 15.10 -10.13
C LEU A 212 4.58 15.19 -11.34
N MET A 213 4.19 15.92 -12.39
CA MET A 213 5.06 16.21 -13.53
C MET A 213 6.34 16.93 -13.09
N GLY A 214 6.25 17.91 -12.19
CA GLY A 214 7.44 18.59 -11.64
C GLY A 214 8.38 17.65 -10.90
N ILE A 215 7.84 16.76 -10.05
CA ILE A 215 8.62 15.75 -9.32
C ILE A 215 9.26 14.76 -10.30
N SER A 216 8.48 14.19 -11.22
CA SER A 216 8.99 13.26 -12.24
C SER A 216 10.03 13.91 -13.14
N GLY A 217 9.82 15.16 -13.54
CA GLY A 217 10.77 15.95 -14.33
C GLY A 217 12.08 16.20 -13.58
N ALA A 218 12.02 16.49 -12.28
CA ALA A 218 13.21 16.63 -11.45
C ALA A 218 14.00 15.32 -11.34
N LEU A 219 13.32 14.18 -11.13
CA LEU A 219 13.96 12.87 -11.07
C LEU A 219 14.58 12.45 -12.42
N ALA A 220 13.84 12.61 -13.52
CA ALA A 220 14.34 12.35 -14.86
C ALA A 220 15.52 13.26 -15.22
N GLY A 221 15.45 14.54 -14.83
CA GLY A 221 16.53 15.51 -14.99
C GLY A 221 17.77 15.13 -14.17
N ALA A 222 17.60 14.63 -12.95
CA ALA A 222 18.70 14.15 -12.12
C ALA A 222 19.38 12.91 -12.73
N LEU A 223 18.60 11.96 -13.25
CA LEU A 223 19.13 10.80 -13.98
C LEU A 223 19.89 11.21 -15.24
N PHE A 224 19.34 12.14 -16.01
CA PHE A 224 20.02 12.67 -17.19
C PHE A 224 21.30 13.42 -16.82
N GLY A 225 21.27 14.22 -15.76
CA GLY A 225 22.44 14.91 -15.23
C GLY A 225 23.52 13.95 -14.73
N TYR A 226 23.14 12.83 -14.12
CA TYR A 226 24.07 11.76 -13.75
C TYR A 226 24.79 11.18 -14.97
N ALA A 227 24.04 10.83 -16.03
CA ALA A 227 24.62 10.29 -17.26
C ALA A 227 25.62 11.26 -17.92
N VAL A 228 25.23 12.52 -18.10
CA VAL A 228 26.12 13.56 -18.63
C VAL A 228 27.35 13.76 -17.72
N GLY A 229 27.15 13.75 -16.40
CA GLY A 229 28.22 13.92 -15.42
C GLY A 229 29.25 12.80 -15.46
N SER A 230 28.82 11.54 -15.60
CA SER A 230 29.74 10.39 -15.71
C SER A 230 30.59 10.43 -16.99
N ASP A 231 30.00 10.87 -18.11
CA ASP A 231 30.75 11.02 -19.37
C ASP A 231 31.79 12.13 -19.26
N LEU A 232 31.43 13.27 -18.65
CA LEU A 232 32.36 14.38 -18.41
C LEU A 232 33.51 13.99 -17.47
N ALA A 233 33.25 13.09 -16.51
CA ALA A 233 34.25 12.60 -15.57
C ALA A 233 35.17 11.51 -16.15
N ASN A 234 35.02 11.14 -17.44
CA ASN A 234 35.71 10.01 -18.10
C ASN A 234 35.53 8.67 -17.36
N SER A 235 34.46 8.52 -16.58
CA SER A 235 34.17 7.29 -15.83
C SER A 235 33.18 6.38 -16.56
N GLY A 236 32.57 6.84 -17.65
CA GLY A 236 31.65 6.09 -18.51
C GLY A 236 32.26 5.72 -19.87
N ASP A 237 31.67 4.71 -20.53
CA ASP A 237 31.99 4.34 -21.91
C ASP A 237 31.08 5.08 -22.95
N GLY A 238 30.24 6.01 -22.48
CA GLY A 238 29.26 6.77 -23.27
C GLY A 238 27.97 6.00 -23.62
N PHE A 239 27.89 4.70 -23.31
CA PHE A 239 26.77 3.84 -23.72
C PHE A 239 26.10 3.11 -22.55
N ASN A 240 26.86 2.76 -21.50
CA ASN A 240 26.41 1.98 -20.37
C ASN A 240 26.55 2.77 -19.06
N TYR A 241 25.44 2.93 -18.34
CA TYR A 241 25.39 3.63 -17.06
C TYR A 241 24.88 2.67 -15.99
N GLU A 242 25.69 2.37 -14.98
CA GLU A 242 25.33 1.48 -13.90
C GLU A 242 24.99 2.26 -12.63
N ILE A 243 23.73 2.18 -12.18
CA ILE A 243 23.29 2.76 -10.91
C ILE A 243 23.07 1.61 -9.91
N LYS A 244 24.01 1.43 -8.99
CA LYS A 244 23.93 0.42 -7.93
C LYS A 244 23.06 0.93 -6.78
N LEU A 245 21.78 0.56 -6.79
CA LEU A 245 20.84 0.87 -5.71
C LEU A 245 20.63 -0.36 -4.82
N THR A 246 20.59 -0.13 -3.51
CA THR A 246 20.19 -1.16 -2.54
C THR A 246 18.68 -1.33 -2.54
N TRP A 247 18.18 -2.47 -2.03
CA TRP A 247 16.74 -2.72 -1.92
C TRP A 247 15.97 -1.62 -1.16
N PRO A 248 16.50 -1.05 -0.06
CA PRO A 248 15.86 0.07 0.64
C PRO A 248 15.81 1.36 -0.17
N GLN A 249 16.85 1.65 -0.96
CA GLN A 249 16.89 2.81 -1.87
C GLN A 249 15.84 2.69 -2.97
N ILE A 250 15.68 1.50 -3.55
CA ILE A 250 14.61 1.22 -4.53
C ILE A 250 13.24 1.45 -3.90
N ASN A 251 13.01 0.92 -2.70
CA ASN A 251 11.76 1.13 -1.97
C ASN A 251 11.51 2.61 -1.66
N ALA A 252 12.56 3.36 -1.30
CA ALA A 252 12.46 4.79 -1.03
C ALA A 252 11.98 5.56 -2.26
N ILE A 253 12.56 5.30 -3.44
CA ILE A 253 12.12 5.89 -4.71
C ILE A 253 10.66 5.50 -5.01
N PHE A 254 10.37 4.19 -4.90
CA PHE A 254 9.03 3.66 -5.18
C PHE A 254 7.98 4.37 -4.32
N TRP A 255 8.14 4.39 -2.99
CA TRP A 255 7.16 4.97 -2.09
C TRP A 255 7.13 6.50 -2.15
N ALA A 256 8.24 7.17 -2.47
CA ALA A 256 8.22 8.60 -2.74
C ALA A 256 7.33 8.93 -3.94
N VAL A 257 7.53 8.26 -5.08
CA VAL A 257 6.77 8.53 -6.31
C VAL A 257 5.34 8.03 -6.19
N PHE A 258 5.17 6.76 -5.81
CA PHE A 258 3.87 6.10 -5.72
C PHE A 258 3.01 6.67 -4.59
N GLY A 259 3.60 6.89 -3.41
CA GLY A 259 2.91 7.50 -2.27
C GLY A 259 2.41 8.90 -2.60
N TYR A 260 3.25 9.74 -3.23
CA TYR A 260 2.81 11.06 -3.67
C TYR A 260 1.74 10.98 -4.75
N ALA A 261 1.86 10.10 -5.75
CA ALA A 261 0.85 9.96 -6.79
C ALA A 261 -0.55 9.70 -6.23
N TYR A 262 -0.67 8.87 -5.19
CA TYR A 262 -1.94 8.56 -4.53
C TYR A 262 -2.42 9.66 -3.58
N MET A 263 -1.52 10.32 -2.85
CA MET A 263 -1.90 11.29 -1.81
C MET A 263 -2.05 12.73 -2.32
N LEU A 264 -1.46 13.07 -3.48
CA LEU A 264 -1.38 14.45 -3.97
C LEU A 264 -2.75 15.15 -4.09
N PRO A 265 -3.79 14.53 -4.70
CA PRO A 265 -5.09 15.17 -4.81
C PRO A 265 -5.66 15.50 -3.42
N SER A 266 -5.60 14.57 -2.47
CA SER A 266 -6.07 14.79 -1.10
C SER A 266 -5.24 15.84 -0.36
N LEU A 267 -3.91 15.87 -0.55
CA LEU A 267 -3.03 16.89 0.03
C LEU A 267 -3.38 18.31 -0.46
N ILE A 268 -3.54 18.48 -1.77
CA ILE A 268 -3.86 19.78 -2.37
C ILE A 268 -5.24 20.23 -1.93
N MET A 269 -6.21 19.32 -1.87
CA MET A 269 -7.54 19.62 -1.40
C MET A 269 -7.55 20.03 0.08
N ALA A 270 -6.89 19.26 0.95
CA ALA A 270 -6.76 19.57 2.37
C ALA A 270 -6.07 20.93 2.61
N TRP A 271 -5.04 21.25 1.84
CA TRP A 271 -4.35 22.53 1.92
C TRP A 271 -5.20 23.71 1.44
N ARG A 272 -6.00 23.53 0.40
CA ARG A 272 -6.94 24.57 -0.07
C ARG A 272 -8.04 24.81 0.96
N GLU A 273 -8.56 23.74 1.56
CA GLU A 273 -9.60 23.84 2.56
C GLU A 273 -9.11 24.51 3.84
N SER A 274 -7.90 24.20 4.31
CA SER A 274 -7.31 24.88 5.47
C SER A 274 -7.15 26.39 5.24
N LYS A 275 -6.76 26.81 4.03
CA LYS A 275 -6.69 28.23 3.64
C LYS A 275 -8.06 28.91 3.52
N ARG A 276 -9.12 28.17 3.18
CA ARG A 276 -10.48 28.72 3.15
C ARG A 276 -10.97 29.01 4.55
N LEU A 277 -10.77 28.06 5.47
CA LEU A 277 -11.13 28.23 6.88
C LEU A 277 -10.41 29.43 7.51
N GLU A 278 -9.14 29.65 7.16
CA GLU A 278 -8.36 30.82 7.61
C GLU A 278 -8.92 32.16 7.12
N ARG A 279 -9.57 32.21 5.95
CA ARG A 279 -10.18 33.45 5.45
C ARG A 279 -11.54 33.75 6.08
N GLN A 280 -12.13 32.77 6.76
CA GLN A 280 -13.45 32.86 7.39
C GLN A 280 -13.38 33.11 8.90
N SER A 281 -12.22 32.89 9.53
CA SER A 281 -11.91 33.19 10.93
C SER A 281 -11.36 34.61 11.10
#